data_AF-A0A9D0I9D0-F1
#
_entry.id   AF-A0A9D0I9D0-F1
#
_cell.length_a   1.000
_cell.length_b   1.000
_cell.length_c   1.000
_cell.angle_alpha   90.00
_cell.angle_beta   90.00
_cell.angle_gamma   90.00
#
_symmetry.space_group_name_H-M   'P 1'
#
loop_
_entity.id
_entity.type
_entity.pdbx_description
1 polymer ?
#
loop_
_entity_poly.entity_id
_entity_poly.type
_entity_poly.pdbx_seq_one_letter_code
_entity_poly.pdbx_strand_id
1 'polypeptide(L)'
;MSEIIDIRAREVLDSRGNPTVEADVITADGAIGRAIVPSGASTGSREALELRDGDPSRYQGKGVLKAVSHVTGELRDAMRGMEVSAQGELDRRMIELDGTDNKRRLGANAILGVSLAAAHAAAQERALPLYRSLTGGPYRLPVPMMNIINGGAHADNSVDIQEFMIIPVGAGSIREAVRYGAEVFHALKSVLKGRGLNT
;
A
#
# COMPACT_ATOMS: atom_id res chain seq x y z
N MET A 1 -22.34 1.41 -16.59
CA MET A 1 -21.12 1.88 -17.24
C MET A 1 -20.01 1.99 -16.22
N SER A 2 -18.88 1.35 -16.54
CA SER A 2 -17.67 1.28 -15.72
C SER A 2 -16.76 2.52 -15.85
N GLU A 3 -17.32 3.60 -16.38
CA GLU A 3 -16.66 4.86 -16.67
C GLU A 3 -16.36 5.63 -15.38
N ILE A 4 -15.13 6.13 -15.25
CA ILE A 4 -14.71 7.00 -14.14
C ILE A 4 -15.36 8.38 -14.29
N ILE A 5 -16.17 8.76 -13.30
CA ILE A 5 -16.82 10.07 -13.27
C ILE A 5 -16.12 11.08 -12.36
N ASP A 6 -15.40 10.60 -11.34
CA ASP A 6 -14.69 11.42 -10.36
C ASP A 6 -13.54 10.64 -9.70
N ILE A 7 -12.50 11.36 -9.28
CA ILE A 7 -11.38 10.84 -8.49
C ILE A 7 -11.11 11.85 -7.36
N ARG A 8 -11.09 11.35 -6.13
CA ARG A 8 -10.83 12.15 -4.93
C ARG A 8 -9.60 11.63 -4.23
N ALA A 9 -8.92 12.50 -3.50
CA ALA A 9 -7.87 12.10 -2.59
C ALA A 9 -7.88 12.92 -1.31
N ARG A 10 -7.26 12.36 -0.27
CA ARG A 10 -7.06 13.00 1.02
C ARG A 10 -5.76 12.54 1.66
N GLU A 11 -5.24 13.39 2.53
CA GLU A 11 -4.11 13.05 3.40
C GLU A 11 -4.64 12.28 4.61
N VAL A 12 -4.15 11.07 4.83
CA VAL A 12 -4.41 10.21 6.00
C VAL A 12 -3.09 9.86 6.69
N LEU A 13 -3.14 9.16 7.83
CA LEU A 13 -1.94 8.75 8.57
C LEU A 13 -1.65 7.26 8.38
N ASP A 14 -0.36 6.93 8.17
CA ASP A 14 0.14 5.56 8.16
C ASP A 14 0.28 4.99 9.59
N SER A 15 0.67 3.71 9.69
CA SER A 15 0.84 3.03 10.98
C SER A 15 1.94 3.61 11.88
N ARG A 16 2.79 4.50 11.35
CA ARG A 16 3.86 5.21 12.07
C ARG A 16 3.47 6.68 12.36
N GLY A 17 2.24 7.08 12.04
CA GLY A 17 1.75 8.44 12.22
C GLY A 17 2.28 9.45 11.20
N ASN A 18 2.86 9.01 10.08
CA ASN A 18 3.27 9.91 9.00
C ASN A 18 2.13 10.08 7.97
N PRO A 19 2.00 11.25 7.32
CA PRO A 19 1.05 11.44 6.23
C PRO A 19 1.25 10.45 5.08
N THR A 20 0.15 10.00 4.47
CA THR A 20 0.11 9.24 3.22
C THR A 20 -1.15 9.57 2.41
N VAL A 21 -1.17 9.15 1.15
CA VAL A 21 -2.28 9.41 0.21
C VAL A 21 -3.32 8.30 0.32
N GLU A 22 -4.58 8.69 0.50
CA GLU A 22 -5.75 7.84 0.23
C GLU A 22 -6.48 8.39 -1.00
N ALA A 23 -6.84 7.52 -1.93
CA ALA A 23 -7.59 7.88 -3.14
C ALA A 23 -8.90 7.08 -3.25
N ASP A 24 -9.93 7.75 -3.76
CA ASP A 24 -11.21 7.16 -4.14
C ASP A 24 -11.41 7.32 -5.66
N VAL A 25 -11.78 6.25 -6.37
CA VAL A 25 -12.21 6.28 -7.77
C VAL A 25 -13.71 5.94 -7.82
N ILE A 26 -14.49 6.83 -8.44
CA ILE A 26 -15.95 6.75 -8.48
C ILE A 26 -16.41 6.53 -9.92
N THR A 27 -17.26 5.54 -10.14
CA THR A 27 -17.77 5.19 -11.48
C THR A 27 -19.21 5.66 -11.69
N ALA A 28 -19.64 5.71 -12.96
CA ALA A 28 -21.00 6.09 -13.33
C ALA A 28 -22.08 5.15 -12.76
N ASP A 29 -21.75 3.87 -12.56
CA ASP A 29 -22.63 2.88 -11.90
C ASP A 29 -22.63 2.99 -10.37
N GLY A 30 -21.88 3.94 -9.81
CA GLY A 30 -21.84 4.20 -8.37
C GLY A 30 -20.87 3.31 -7.59
N ALA A 31 -19.99 2.56 -8.25
CA ALA A 31 -18.89 1.89 -7.55
C ALA A 31 -17.87 2.91 -7.05
N ILE A 32 -17.34 2.65 -5.86
CA ILE A 32 -16.34 3.47 -5.18
C ILE A 32 -15.23 2.54 -4.71
N GLY A 33 -14.12 2.55 -5.45
CA GLY A 33 -12.89 1.89 -5.03
C GLY A 33 -12.02 2.83 -4.22
N ARG A 34 -11.44 2.34 -3.11
CA ARG A 34 -10.60 3.11 -2.20
C ARG A 34 -9.28 2.40 -1.96
N ALA A 35 -8.19 3.15 -1.93
CA ALA A 35 -6.88 2.62 -1.57
C ALA A 35 -6.07 3.63 -0.74
N ILE A 36 -5.37 3.12 0.27
CA ILE A 36 -4.37 3.86 1.06
C ILE A 36 -2.98 3.37 0.65
N VAL A 37 -2.08 4.30 0.40
CA VAL A 37 -0.73 4.00 -0.07
C VAL A 37 0.20 3.72 1.12
N PRO A 38 0.95 2.61 1.13
CA PRO A 38 1.95 2.36 2.17
C PRO A 38 3.20 3.23 1.95
N SER A 39 3.97 3.46 3.00
CA SER A 39 5.26 4.15 2.93
C SER A 39 6.35 3.34 3.63
N GLY A 40 7.50 3.19 2.97
CA GLY A 40 8.66 2.49 3.51
C GLY A 40 9.45 3.31 4.54
N ALA A 41 10.25 2.65 5.38
CA ALA A 41 11.27 3.31 6.19
C ALA A 41 12.64 3.33 5.50
N SER A 42 12.94 2.24 4.78
CA SER A 42 14.19 2.02 4.07
C SER A 42 13.88 1.93 2.57
N THR A 43 14.01 3.06 1.88
CA THR A 43 13.78 3.14 0.43
C THR A 43 15.08 2.89 -0.32
N GLY A 44 15.09 1.92 -1.24
CA GLY A 44 16.19 1.72 -2.17
C GLY A 44 16.39 2.94 -3.08
N SER A 45 17.64 3.24 -3.44
CA SER A 45 18.00 4.42 -4.24
C SER A 45 17.43 4.44 -5.67
N ARG A 46 16.85 3.33 -6.12
CA ARG A 46 16.24 3.16 -7.45
C ARG A 46 14.73 2.90 -7.41
N GLU A 47 14.10 3.07 -6.25
CA GLU A 47 12.66 2.96 -6.15
C GLU A 47 11.95 4.13 -6.85
N ALA A 48 10.69 3.92 -7.21
CA ALA A 48 9.83 5.01 -7.66
C ALA A 48 9.66 6.02 -6.52
N LEU A 49 9.65 7.31 -6.85
CA LEU A 49 9.75 8.37 -5.85
C LEU A 49 8.41 8.62 -5.15
N GLU A 50 8.37 8.42 -3.83
CA GLU A 50 7.30 8.94 -2.99
C GLU A 50 7.41 10.48 -2.89
N LEU A 51 6.38 11.20 -3.33
CA LEU A 51 6.38 12.66 -3.30
C LEU A 51 5.93 13.17 -1.92
N ARG A 52 6.81 13.95 -1.28
CA ARG A 52 6.59 14.63 0.01
C ARG A 52 6.59 16.15 -0.19
N ASP A 53 5.93 16.87 0.72
CA ASP A 53 5.76 18.33 0.64
C ASP A 53 7.08 19.07 0.90
N GLY A 54 7.89 18.58 1.84
CA GLY A 54 9.13 19.22 2.27
C GLY A 54 8.92 20.47 3.15
N ASP A 55 7.68 20.73 3.60
CA ASP A 55 7.34 21.84 4.49
C ASP A 55 7.62 21.49 5.97
N PRO A 56 8.66 22.06 6.61
CA PRO A 56 9.02 21.72 7.99
C PRO A 56 7.93 22.04 9.02
N SER A 57 7.01 22.97 8.70
CA SER A 57 5.94 23.38 9.60
C SER A 57 4.83 22.33 9.74
N ARG A 58 4.74 21.37 8.80
CA ARG A 58 3.74 20.30 8.78
C ARG A 58 4.41 18.94 8.76
N TYR A 59 4.14 18.14 9.79
CA TYR A 59 4.65 16.77 9.91
C TYR A 59 6.16 16.65 9.64
N GLN A 60 6.95 17.66 10.05
CA GLN A 60 8.40 17.70 9.85
C GLN A 60 8.83 17.53 8.37
N GLY A 61 8.07 18.10 7.43
CA GLY A 61 8.34 17.99 5.99
C GLY A 61 7.72 16.78 5.31
N LYS A 62 7.05 15.89 6.06
CA LYS A 62 6.51 14.61 5.54
C LYS A 62 5.07 14.69 5.03
N GLY A 63 4.48 15.88 4.97
CA GLY A 63 3.17 16.09 4.34
C GLY A 63 3.13 15.55 2.90
N VAL A 64 1.93 15.26 2.40
CA VAL A 64 1.69 14.74 1.04
C VAL A 64 0.65 15.53 0.26
N LEU A 65 0.41 16.80 0.62
CA LEU A 65 -0.60 17.63 -0.03
C LEU A 65 -0.30 17.86 -1.52
N LYS A 66 0.97 17.93 -1.93
CA LYS A 66 1.34 17.98 -3.35
C LYS A 66 0.84 16.75 -4.10
N ALA A 67 1.11 15.55 -3.57
CA ALA A 67 0.66 14.30 -4.17
C ALA A 67 -0.88 14.22 -4.20
N VAL A 68 -1.56 14.61 -3.11
CA VAL A 68 -3.03 14.71 -3.07
C VAL A 68 -3.56 15.66 -4.15
N SER A 69 -2.93 16.82 -4.33
CA SER A 69 -3.32 17.80 -5.33
C SER A 69 -3.18 17.26 -6.76
N HIS A 70 -2.12 16.49 -7.04
CA HIS A 70 -1.96 15.81 -8.33
C HIS A 70 -3.07 14.79 -8.59
N VAL A 71 -3.50 14.04 -7.56
CA VAL A 71 -4.63 13.11 -7.69
C VAL A 71 -5.93 13.86 -8.01
N THR A 72 -6.26 14.90 -7.23
CA THR A 72 -7.52 15.64 -7.41
C THR A 72 -7.53 16.61 -8.59
N GLY A 73 -6.38 16.85 -9.22
CA GLY A 73 -6.23 17.74 -10.37
C GLY A 73 -5.90 16.95 -11.62
N GLU A 74 -4.62 16.95 -11.99
CA GLU A 74 -4.15 16.43 -13.27
C GLU A 74 -4.51 14.96 -13.52
N LEU A 75 -4.38 14.09 -12.51
CA LEU A 75 -4.74 12.67 -12.64
C LEU A 75 -6.25 12.49 -12.80
N ARG A 76 -7.06 13.16 -11.97
CA ARG A 76 -8.53 13.13 -12.11
C ARG A 76 -8.95 13.53 -13.51
N ASP A 77 -8.46 14.67 -13.98
CA ASP A 77 -8.88 15.24 -15.26
C ASP A 77 -8.44 14.35 -16.44
N ALA A 78 -7.28 13.69 -16.33
CA ALA A 78 -6.78 12.78 -17.36
C ALA A 78 -7.45 11.40 -17.36
N MET A 79 -7.92 10.90 -16.22
CA MET A 79 -8.55 9.57 -16.09
C MET A 79 -10.08 9.62 -16.24
N ARG A 80 -10.70 10.80 -16.14
CA ARG A 80 -12.15 10.93 -16.29
C ARG A 80 -12.60 10.46 -17.67
N GLY A 81 -13.66 9.66 -17.70
CA GLY A 81 -14.17 9.05 -18.92
C GLY A 81 -13.48 7.74 -19.33
N MET A 82 -12.43 7.32 -18.62
CA MET A 82 -11.81 6.02 -18.84
C MET A 82 -12.55 4.91 -18.09
N GLU A 83 -12.43 3.68 -18.58
CA GLU A 83 -13.06 2.51 -17.99
C GLU A 83 -12.22 1.90 -16.85
N VAL A 84 -12.77 1.74 -15.64
CA VAL A 84 -12.04 1.11 -14.52
C VAL A 84 -11.65 -0.34 -14.82
N SER A 85 -12.38 -0.98 -15.73
CA SER A 85 -12.10 -2.34 -16.18
C SER A 85 -10.84 -2.46 -17.05
N ALA A 86 -10.34 -1.35 -17.60
CA ALA A 86 -9.17 -1.26 -18.47
C ALA A 86 -7.88 -0.88 -17.69
N GLN A 87 -7.59 -1.62 -16.61
CA GLN A 87 -6.48 -1.33 -15.69
C GLN A 87 -5.14 -1.03 -16.38
N GLY A 88 -4.74 -1.85 -17.37
CA GLY A 88 -3.49 -1.66 -18.09
C GLY A 88 -3.44 -0.40 -18.96
N GLU A 89 -4.58 0.14 -19.38
CA GLU A 89 -4.66 1.42 -20.09
C GLU A 89 -4.58 2.60 -19.12
N LEU A 90 -5.33 2.54 -18.00
CA LEU A 90 -5.26 3.51 -16.92
C LEU A 90 -3.83 3.68 -16.40
N ASP A 91 -3.16 2.57 -16.06
CA ASP A 91 -1.80 2.61 -15.52
C ASP A 91 -0.80 3.16 -16.53
N ARG A 92 -0.90 2.78 -17.80
CA ARG A 92 -0.04 3.34 -18.87
C ARG A 92 -0.26 4.83 -19.02
N ARG A 93 -1.52 5.28 -19.04
CA ARG A 93 -1.87 6.69 -19.18
C ARG A 93 -1.30 7.51 -18.03
N MET A 94 -1.37 7.03 -16.78
CA MET A 94 -0.78 7.72 -15.63
C MET A 94 0.76 7.76 -15.69
N ILE A 95 1.41 6.69 -16.16
CA ILE A 95 2.87 6.63 -16.34
C ILE A 95 3.32 7.62 -17.44
N GLU A 96 2.64 7.62 -18.59
CA GLU A 96 2.89 8.54 -19.70
C GLU A 96 2.65 9.98 -19.29
N LEU A 97 1.58 10.23 -18.52
CA LEU A 97 1.27 11.54 -17.99
C LEU A 97 2.43 12.03 -17.12
N ASP A 98 2.90 11.25 -16.14
CA ASP A 98 4.05 11.62 -15.32
C ASP A 98 5.30 11.91 -16.16
N GLY A 99 5.59 11.06 -17.13
CA GLY A 99 6.66 11.25 -18.12
C GLY A 99 8.08 11.04 -17.58
N THR A 100 8.25 10.50 -16.37
CA THR A 100 9.56 10.21 -15.78
C THR A 100 9.69 8.73 -15.39
N ASP A 101 10.91 8.18 -15.53
CA ASP A 101 11.19 6.77 -15.27
C ASP A 101 10.81 6.31 -13.85
N ASN A 102 10.95 7.23 -12.88
CA ASN A 102 10.75 6.95 -11.45
C ASN A 102 9.50 7.63 -10.87
N LYS A 103 8.59 8.15 -11.69
CA LYS A 103 7.33 8.76 -11.24
C LYS A 103 7.51 10.01 -10.35
N ARG A 104 8.63 10.74 -10.51
CA ARG A 104 8.99 11.85 -9.61
C ARG A 104 8.14 13.10 -9.79
N ARG A 105 7.44 13.27 -10.92
CA ARG A 105 6.69 14.50 -11.20
C ARG A 105 5.35 14.49 -10.47
N LEU A 106 4.59 13.42 -10.65
CA LEU A 106 3.29 13.23 -10.00
C LEU A 106 3.42 12.60 -8.61
N GLY A 107 4.45 11.79 -8.39
CA GLY A 107 4.65 11.00 -7.20
C GLY A 107 4.13 9.58 -7.40
N ALA A 108 4.98 8.59 -7.10
CA ALA A 108 4.60 7.18 -7.15
C ALA A 108 3.44 6.87 -6.21
N ASN A 109 3.35 7.58 -5.08
CA ASN A 109 2.23 7.51 -4.15
C ASN A 109 0.92 8.04 -4.74
N ALA A 110 0.92 9.12 -5.51
CA ALA A 110 -0.28 9.59 -6.20
C ALA A 110 -0.78 8.56 -7.24
N ILE A 111 0.12 8.07 -8.09
CA ILE A 111 -0.20 7.11 -9.16
C ILE A 111 -0.69 5.78 -8.58
N LEU A 112 0.01 5.24 -7.58
CA LEU A 112 -0.35 3.97 -6.96
C LEU A 112 -1.72 4.05 -6.26
N GLY A 113 -2.02 5.17 -5.60
CA GLY A 113 -3.32 5.40 -4.96
C GLY A 113 -4.47 5.29 -5.96
N VAL A 114 -4.37 5.98 -7.10
CA VAL A 114 -5.38 5.93 -8.17
C VAL A 114 -5.44 4.54 -8.80
N SER A 115 -4.30 3.92 -9.09
CA SER A 115 -4.20 2.59 -9.69
C SER A 115 -4.94 1.52 -8.88
N LEU A 116 -4.67 1.46 -7.57
CA LEU A 116 -5.32 0.50 -6.67
C LEU A 116 -6.81 0.83 -6.46
N ALA A 117 -7.15 2.11 -6.31
CA ALA A 117 -8.55 2.53 -6.17
C ALA A 117 -9.37 2.15 -7.40
N ALA A 118 -8.84 2.29 -8.62
CA ALA A 118 -9.50 1.85 -9.84
C ALA A 118 -9.71 0.32 -9.86
N ALA A 119 -8.71 -0.47 -9.47
CA ALA A 119 -8.83 -1.93 -9.37
C ALA A 119 -9.92 -2.36 -8.37
N HIS A 120 -10.03 -1.66 -7.23
CA HIS A 120 -11.09 -1.87 -6.25
C HIS A 120 -12.47 -1.51 -6.81
N ALA A 121 -12.60 -0.39 -7.54
CA ALA A 121 -13.86 0.01 -8.17
C ALA A 121 -14.30 -1.04 -9.21
N ALA A 122 -13.39 -1.49 -10.07
CA ALA A 122 -13.66 -2.54 -11.05
C ALA A 122 -14.08 -3.87 -10.41
N ALA A 123 -13.48 -4.23 -9.27
CA ALA A 123 -13.88 -5.42 -8.52
C ALA A 123 -15.30 -5.28 -7.96
N GLN A 124 -15.63 -4.10 -7.43
CA GLN A 124 -16.96 -3.82 -6.89
C GLN A 124 -18.05 -3.86 -7.97
N GLU A 125 -17.82 -3.29 -9.15
CA GLU A 125 -18.80 -3.34 -10.26
C GLU A 125 -19.08 -4.76 -10.73
N ARG A 126 -18.06 -5.62 -10.71
CA ARG A 126 -18.20 -7.03 -11.06
C ARG A 126 -18.80 -7.87 -9.92
N ALA A 127 -19.06 -7.27 -8.76
CA ALA A 127 -19.43 -7.97 -7.52
C ALA A 127 -18.44 -9.11 -7.18
N LEU A 128 -17.15 -8.90 -7.44
CA LEU A 128 -16.09 -9.86 -7.18
C LEU A 128 -15.19 -9.37 -6.03
N PRO A 129 -14.69 -10.29 -5.19
CA PRO A 129 -13.55 -9.97 -4.34
C PRO A 129 -12.36 -9.49 -5.17
N LEU A 130 -11.57 -8.53 -4.68
CA LEU A 130 -10.43 -7.97 -5.42
C LEU A 130 -9.49 -9.05 -5.98
N TYR A 131 -9.13 -10.06 -5.19
CA TYR A 131 -8.23 -11.14 -5.64
C TYR A 131 -8.77 -11.91 -6.85
N ARG A 132 -10.10 -12.06 -6.97
CA ARG A 132 -10.78 -12.66 -8.14
C ARG A 132 -10.88 -11.68 -9.31
N SER A 133 -11.06 -10.40 -9.04
CA SER A 133 -11.07 -9.37 -10.09
C SER A 133 -9.70 -9.22 -10.75
N LEU A 134 -8.63 -9.30 -9.96
CA LEU A 134 -7.24 -9.26 -10.43
C LEU A 134 -6.84 -10.54 -11.15
N THR A 135 -7.38 -11.69 -10.74
CA THR A 135 -7.00 -12.99 -11.30
C THR A 135 -8.23 -13.88 -11.55
N GLY A 136 -8.44 -14.29 -12.80
CA GLY A 136 -9.50 -15.24 -13.16
C GLY A 136 -9.16 -16.71 -12.89
N GLY A 137 -7.95 -17.00 -12.38
CA GLY A 137 -7.39 -18.35 -12.27
C GLY A 137 -7.58 -19.02 -10.90
N PRO A 138 -6.97 -20.20 -10.70
CA PRO A 138 -6.86 -20.83 -9.39
C PRO A 138 -6.05 -19.92 -8.45
N TYR A 139 -6.47 -19.83 -7.19
CA TYR A 139 -5.77 -19.07 -6.16
C TYR A 139 -5.02 -20.01 -5.21
N ARG A 140 -3.96 -19.48 -4.60
CA ARG A 140 -3.21 -20.16 -3.54
C ARG A 140 -3.01 -19.19 -2.39
N LEU A 141 -3.15 -19.69 -1.18
CA LEU A 141 -2.83 -18.92 0.01
C LEU A 141 -1.31 -18.99 0.25
N PRO A 142 -0.65 -17.87 0.57
CA PRO A 142 0.79 -17.84 0.75
C PRO A 142 1.20 -18.53 2.07
N VAL A 143 2.42 -19.06 2.12
CA VAL A 143 3.05 -19.41 3.41
C VAL A 143 3.63 -18.12 3.98
N PRO A 144 3.19 -17.68 5.17
CA PRO A 144 3.60 -16.38 5.71
C PRO A 144 5.04 -16.44 6.24
N MET A 145 5.82 -15.41 5.94
CA MET A 145 7.08 -15.12 6.63
C MET A 145 6.77 -14.09 7.71
N MET A 146 6.81 -14.50 8.97
CA MET A 146 6.33 -13.68 10.10
C MET A 146 7.52 -13.12 10.86
N ASN A 147 7.75 -11.82 10.75
CA ASN A 147 8.77 -11.12 11.51
C ASN A 147 8.41 -11.10 13.00
N ILE A 148 9.31 -11.60 13.86
CA ILE A 148 9.11 -11.72 15.31
C ILE A 148 10.20 -11.05 16.14
N ILE A 149 11.35 -10.69 15.53
CA ILE A 149 12.43 -9.92 16.17
C ILE A 149 12.94 -8.91 15.15
N ASN A 150 12.93 -7.64 15.56
CA ASN A 150 13.44 -6.53 14.77
C ASN A 150 14.85 -6.13 15.21
N GLY A 151 15.67 -5.72 14.25
CA GLY A 151 16.95 -5.05 14.44
C GLY A 151 17.15 -3.94 13.41
N GLY A 152 18.38 -3.48 13.25
CA GLY A 152 18.76 -2.46 12.27
C GLY A 152 17.94 -1.18 12.42
N ALA A 153 17.54 -0.58 11.31
CA ALA A 153 16.77 0.68 11.29
C ALA A 153 15.36 0.58 11.89
N HIS A 154 14.90 -0.61 12.25
CA HIS A 154 13.58 -0.86 12.83
C HIS A 154 13.58 -0.98 14.35
N ALA A 155 14.74 -1.03 15.01
CA ALA A 155 14.82 -1.15 16.46
C ALA A 155 16.01 -0.42 17.06
N ASP A 156 15.81 0.15 18.25
CA ASP A 156 16.88 0.75 19.06
C ASP A 156 17.57 -0.34 19.91
N ASN A 157 18.26 -1.26 19.23
CA ASN A 157 18.97 -2.37 19.87
C ASN A 157 20.30 -2.67 19.15
N SER A 158 21.10 -3.60 19.69
CA SER A 158 22.42 -3.94 19.16
C SER A 158 22.39 -4.98 18.02
N VAL A 159 21.24 -5.21 17.39
CA VAL A 159 21.08 -6.27 16.38
C VAL A 159 21.22 -5.65 14.99
N ASP A 160 22.23 -6.07 14.23
CA ASP A 160 22.48 -5.54 12.89
C ASP A 160 21.45 -6.04 11.85
N ILE A 161 20.99 -7.28 11.98
CA ILE A 161 20.02 -7.90 11.08
C ILE A 161 18.65 -7.26 11.30
N GLN A 162 18.05 -6.77 10.22
CA GLN A 162 16.81 -5.98 10.27
C GLN A 162 15.59 -6.80 10.74
N GLU A 163 15.46 -8.05 10.29
CA GLU A 163 14.29 -8.90 10.59
C GLU A 163 14.67 -10.36 10.76
N PHE A 164 14.14 -11.00 11.81
CA PHE A 164 14.17 -12.45 11.98
C PHE A 164 12.75 -13.00 11.89
N MET A 165 12.54 -13.88 10.92
CA MET A 165 11.21 -14.39 10.57
C MET A 165 11.08 -15.88 10.89
N ILE A 166 9.89 -16.28 11.31
CA ILE A 166 9.46 -17.69 11.34
C ILE A 166 8.58 -18.00 10.13
N ILE A 167 8.64 -19.24 9.66
CA ILE A 167 7.90 -19.71 8.49
C ILE A 167 7.21 -21.04 8.84
N PRO A 168 5.87 -21.06 9.04
CA PRO A 168 5.13 -22.25 9.46
C PRO A 168 4.83 -23.19 8.28
N VAL A 169 5.89 -23.72 7.63
CA VAL A 169 5.78 -24.55 6.41
C VAL A 169 4.98 -25.85 6.59
N GLY A 170 4.85 -26.35 7.82
CA GLY A 170 4.09 -27.56 8.16
C GLY A 170 2.61 -27.33 8.46
N ALA A 171 2.10 -26.10 8.36
CA ALA A 171 0.69 -25.81 8.62
C ALA A 171 -0.21 -26.31 7.49
N GLY A 172 -1.32 -26.99 7.85
CA GLY A 172 -2.29 -27.51 6.88
C GLY A 172 -3.17 -26.44 6.20
N SER A 173 -3.15 -25.20 6.70
CA SER A 173 -3.87 -24.06 6.11
C SER A 173 -3.28 -22.73 6.58
N ILE A 174 -3.63 -21.61 5.92
CA ILE A 174 -3.24 -20.26 6.38
C ILE A 174 -3.75 -19.97 7.79
N ARG A 175 -4.92 -20.50 8.15
CA ARG A 175 -5.51 -20.33 9.49
C ARG A 175 -4.63 -20.96 10.56
N GLU A 176 -4.14 -22.18 10.30
CA GLU A 176 -3.22 -22.86 11.20
C GLU A 176 -1.84 -22.20 11.20
N ALA A 177 -1.36 -21.74 10.05
CA ALA A 177 -0.09 -20.99 9.94
C ALA A 177 -0.10 -19.73 10.83
N VAL A 178 -1.19 -18.95 10.77
CA VAL A 178 -1.36 -17.76 11.61
C VAL A 178 -1.44 -18.12 13.09
N ARG A 179 -2.15 -19.20 13.45
CA ARG A 179 -2.21 -19.69 14.83
C ARG A 179 -0.81 -20.09 15.35
N TYR A 180 -0.06 -20.88 14.59
CA TYR A 180 1.31 -21.27 14.95
C TYR A 180 2.20 -20.06 15.19
N GLY A 181 2.14 -19.07 14.29
CA GLY A 181 2.88 -17.82 14.43
C GLY A 181 2.53 -17.05 15.69
N ALA A 182 1.23 -16.90 15.99
CA ALA A 182 0.76 -16.18 17.17
C ALA A 182 1.19 -16.87 18.48
N GLU A 183 1.09 -18.20 18.56
CA GLU A 183 1.53 -18.97 19.72
C GLU A 183 3.04 -18.84 19.94
N VAL A 184 3.85 -18.92 18.87
CA VAL A 184 5.30 -18.70 18.94
C VAL A 184 5.63 -17.26 19.38
N PHE A 185 4.92 -16.25 18.85
CA PHE A 185 5.13 -14.85 19.22
C PHE A 185 4.84 -14.60 20.71
N HIS A 186 3.74 -15.14 21.25
CA HIS A 186 3.41 -15.01 22.67
C HIS A 186 4.36 -15.80 23.59
N ALA A 187 4.83 -16.97 23.16
CA ALA A 187 5.86 -17.71 23.86
C ALA A 187 7.17 -16.93 23.90
N LEU A 188 7.60 -16.36 22.76
CA LEU A 188 8.80 -15.53 22.67
C LEU A 188 8.71 -14.31 23.60
N LYS A 189 7.57 -13.61 23.62
CA LYS A 189 7.34 -12.50 24.55
C LYS A 189 7.58 -12.90 26.01
N SER A 190 7.11 -14.08 26.40
CA SER A 190 7.30 -14.60 27.77
C SER A 190 8.78 -14.92 28.07
N VAL A 191 9.50 -15.50 27.09
CA VAL A 191 10.94 -15.75 27.19
C VAL A 191 11.74 -14.46 27.33
N LEU A 192 11.45 -13.44 26.51
CA LEU A 192 12.12 -12.14 26.56
C LEU A 192 11.89 -11.45 27.91
N LYS A 193 10.64 -11.42 28.38
CA LYS A 193 10.30 -10.87 29.70
C LYS A 193 11.02 -11.59 30.84
N GLY A 194 11.10 -12.93 30.78
CA GLY A 194 11.83 -13.72 31.77
C GLY A 194 13.33 -13.43 31.83
N ARG A 195 13.89 -12.87 30.74
CA ARG A 195 15.29 -12.44 30.64
C ARG A 195 15.51 -10.95 30.91
N GLY A 196 14.45 -10.20 31.25
CA GLY A 196 14.52 -8.75 31.45
C GLY A 196 14.80 -7.97 30.15
N LEU A 197 14.50 -8.57 28.99
CA LEU A 197 14.66 -7.93 27.70
C LEU A 197 13.35 -7.23 27.29
N ASN A 198 13.49 -6.21 26.44
CA ASN A 198 12.35 -5.55 25.83
C ASN A 198 11.57 -6.54 24.96
N THR A 199 10.24 -6.43 25.01
CA THR A 199 9.28 -7.25 24.25
C THR A 199 8.71 -6.49 23.08
#